data_AF-A0A2V1BWC0-F1
#
_entry.id   AF-A0A2V1BWC0-F1
#
_cell.length_a   1.000
_cell.length_b   1.000
_cell.length_c   1.000
_cell.angle_alpha   90.00
_cell.angle_beta   90.00
_cell.angle_gamma   90.00
#
_symmetry.space_group_name_H-M   'P 1'
#
loop_
_entity.id
_entity.type
_entity.pdbx_description
1 polymer ?
#
loop_
_entity_poly.entity_id
_entity_poly.type
_entity_poly.pdbx_seq_one_letter_code
_entity_poly.pdbx_strand_id
1 'polypeptide(L)'
;MHSLLTFSLVLDLGADTLASPILNCSLLGPDVRIPCYPSQSSPIRNATSSINNAIKLTISTGNSSYGPMDTSSTSFSMGLFSVNEDEPMFTYHHAASGLANSTEGVMNNIDSNTVWRIGSVWKFVTVHSAIL
;
A
#
# COMPACT_ATOMS: atom_id res chain seq x y z
N MET A 1 49.61 -47.87 0.92
CA MET A 1 50.36 -46.60 0.84
C MET A 1 49.35 -45.47 0.82
N HIS A 2 49.31 -44.71 1.94
CA HIS A 2 48.78 -43.36 2.14
C HIS A 2 47.29 -43.09 1.82
N SER A 3 46.49 -42.38 2.61
CA SER A 3 46.51 -41.96 4.02
C SER A 3 45.13 -41.32 4.23
N LEU A 4 44.45 -41.69 5.31
CA LEU A 4 43.20 -41.09 5.77
C LEU A 4 43.41 -39.61 6.10
N LEU A 5 42.49 -38.73 5.69
CA LEU A 5 42.32 -37.39 6.27
C LEU A 5 40.82 -37.06 6.34
N THR A 6 40.16 -37.60 7.37
CA THR A 6 38.88 -37.12 7.88
C THR A 6 39.14 -35.89 8.75
N PHE A 7 38.64 -34.72 8.34
CA PHE A 7 38.64 -33.52 9.16
C PHE A 7 37.37 -33.47 10.01
N SER A 8 37.48 -33.89 11.27
CA SER A 8 36.46 -33.66 12.29
C SER A 8 36.74 -32.32 12.96
N LEU A 9 35.88 -31.32 12.74
CA LEU A 9 35.91 -30.09 13.52
C LEU A 9 35.00 -30.26 14.73
N VAL A 10 35.59 -30.52 15.90
CA VAL A 10 34.91 -30.51 17.20
C VAL A 10 35.16 -29.14 17.82
N LEU A 11 34.09 -28.34 17.97
CA LEU A 11 34.08 -27.13 18.79
C LEU A 11 33.10 -27.38 19.94
N ASP A 12 33.63 -27.67 21.12
CA ASP A 12 32.86 -27.80 22.35
C ASP A 12 33.03 -26.55 23.23
N LEU A 13 31.87 -26.09 23.71
CA LEU A 13 31.54 -25.27 24.88
C LEU A 13 32.35 -24.01 25.24
N GLY A 14 31.65 -22.88 25.12
CA GLY A 14 31.74 -21.74 26.02
C GLY A 14 30.34 -21.10 26.13
N ALA A 15 29.50 -21.65 27.01
CA ALA A 15 28.20 -21.08 27.32
C ALA A 15 28.37 -19.92 28.32
N ASP A 16 28.60 -18.72 27.81
CA ASP A 16 28.32 -17.50 28.59
C ASP A 16 27.00 -16.91 28.09
N THR A 17 25.90 -17.54 28.50
CA THR A 17 24.59 -16.89 28.46
C THR A 17 24.55 -15.83 29.54
N LEU A 18 25.05 -14.63 29.24
CA LEU A 18 24.57 -13.42 29.91
C LEU A 18 23.18 -13.11 29.37
N ALA A 19 22.20 -13.93 29.76
CA ALA A 19 20.80 -13.59 29.64
C ALA A 19 20.53 -12.46 30.64
N SER A 20 20.88 -11.23 30.25
CA SER A 20 20.26 -10.06 30.88
C SER A 20 18.76 -10.26 30.72
N PRO A 21 17.95 -10.19 31.79
CA PRO A 21 16.51 -10.15 31.63
C PRO A 21 16.25 -8.96 30.72
N ILE A 22 15.73 -9.23 29.53
CA ILE A 22 15.21 -8.20 28.66
C ILE A 22 14.11 -7.59 29.51
N LEU A 23 14.41 -6.47 30.17
CA LEU A 23 13.41 -5.64 30.80
C LEU A 23 12.50 -5.34 29.63
N ASN A 24 11.35 -6.00 29.62
CA ASN A 24 10.35 -5.87 28.58
C ASN A 24 9.93 -4.42 28.70
N CYS A 25 10.60 -3.55 27.94
CA CYS A 25 10.36 -2.13 27.95
C CYS A 25 8.92 -2.00 27.47
N SER A 26 8.01 -1.87 28.44
CA SER A 26 6.61 -1.60 28.14
C SER A 26 6.62 -0.42 27.19
N LEU A 27 6.02 -0.60 26.02
CA LEU A 27 6.01 0.41 24.98
C LEU A 27 5.55 1.72 25.63
N LEU A 28 6.45 2.69 25.77
CA LEU A 28 6.19 3.98 26.41
C LEU A 28 5.30 4.80 25.45
N GLY A 29 4.03 4.44 25.44
CA GLY A 29 3.00 5.02 24.60
C GLY A 29 1.63 4.59 25.11
N PRO A 30 0.57 5.35 24.80
CA PRO A 30 -0.78 4.91 25.09
C PRO A 30 -1.03 3.55 24.44
N ASP A 31 -1.50 2.58 25.23
CA ASP A 31 -2.00 1.29 24.75
C ASP A 31 -3.38 1.50 24.11
N VAL A 32 -3.36 2.14 22.94
CA VAL A 32 -4.53 2.29 22.09
C VAL A 32 -4.65 1.05 21.23
N ARG A 33 -5.76 0.32 21.42
CA ARG A 33 -6.07 -0.84 20.59
C ARG A 33 -6.14 -0.43 19.12
N ILE A 34 -5.59 -1.29 18.26
CA ILE A 34 -5.66 -1.13 16.81
C ILE A 34 -7.14 -0.98 16.41
N PRO A 35 -7.52 0.09 15.70
CA PRO A 35 -8.89 0.29 15.26
C PRO A 35 -9.38 -0.91 14.45
N CYS A 36 -10.42 -1.57 14.96
CA CYS A 36 -11.15 -2.59 14.23
C CYS A 36 -12.31 -1.92 13.50
N TYR A 37 -12.57 -2.33 12.26
CA TYR A 37 -13.64 -1.80 11.43
C TYR A 37 -13.60 -0.25 11.21
N PRO A 38 -12.46 0.34 10.81
CA PRO A 38 -12.36 1.79 10.58
C PRO A 38 -13.40 2.36 9.61
N SER A 39 -13.92 1.58 8.66
CA SER A 39 -15.01 1.99 7.75
C SER A 39 -16.29 2.40 8.48
N GLN A 40 -16.55 1.86 9.67
CA GLN A 40 -17.73 2.18 10.47
C GLN A 40 -17.56 3.46 11.28
N SER A 41 -16.33 3.97 11.42
CA SER A 41 -16.07 5.17 12.20
C SER A 41 -16.58 6.42 11.48
N SER A 42 -17.29 7.28 12.22
CA SER A 42 -17.81 8.55 11.70
C SER A 42 -16.71 9.44 11.07
N PRO A 43 -15.51 9.60 11.68
CA PRO A 43 -14.46 10.40 11.09
C PRO A 43 -14.00 9.89 9.71
N ILE A 44 -13.82 8.59 9.54
CA ILE A 44 -13.38 8.00 8.26
C ILE A 44 -14.49 8.14 7.20
N ARG A 45 -15.76 7.91 7.56
CA ARG A 45 -16.89 8.12 6.65
C ARG A 45 -17.02 9.57 6.20
N ASN A 46 -16.81 10.52 7.11
CA ASN A 46 -16.85 11.95 6.78
C ASN A 46 -15.67 12.34 5.89
N ALA A 47 -14.49 11.80 6.15
CA ALA A 47 -13.28 12.04 5.36
C ALA A 47 -13.44 11.49 3.94
N THR A 48 -13.89 10.25 3.78
CA THR A 48 -14.11 9.62 2.46
C THR A 48 -15.21 10.33 1.66
N SER A 49 -16.27 10.80 2.31
CA SER A 49 -17.28 11.67 1.69
C SER A 49 -16.69 13.01 1.22
N SER A 50 -15.86 13.64 2.06
CA SER A 50 -15.16 14.89 1.71
C SER A 50 -14.21 14.71 0.53
N ILE A 51 -13.46 13.61 0.49
CA ILE A 51 -12.60 13.24 -0.64
C ILE A 51 -13.43 13.08 -1.92
N ASN A 52 -14.54 12.34 -1.87
CA ASN A 52 -15.42 12.14 -3.03
C ASN A 52 -15.92 13.48 -3.60
N ASN A 53 -16.37 14.37 -2.71
CA ASN A 53 -16.88 15.68 -3.10
C ASN A 53 -15.77 16.57 -3.68
N ALA A 54 -14.58 16.58 -3.07
CA ALA A 54 -13.44 17.33 -3.59
C ALA A 54 -13.05 16.86 -4.99
N ILE A 55 -12.97 15.54 -5.21
CA ILE A 55 -12.66 14.97 -6.51
C ILE A 55 -13.72 15.36 -7.55
N LYS A 56 -15.01 15.20 -7.23
CA LYS A 56 -16.11 15.58 -8.13
C LYS A 56 -16.06 17.07 -8.48
N LEU A 57 -15.80 17.92 -7.49
CA LEU A 57 -15.67 19.36 -7.71
C LEU A 57 -14.53 19.65 -8.68
N THR A 58 -13.34 19.13 -8.43
CA THR A 58 -12.17 19.32 -9.31
C THR A 58 -12.41 18.79 -10.73
N ILE A 59 -13.08 17.64 -10.87
CA ILE A 59 -13.44 17.11 -12.18
C ILE A 59 -14.39 18.04 -12.91
N SER A 60 -15.42 18.55 -12.22
CA SER A 60 -16.42 19.44 -12.81
C SER A 60 -15.89 20.81 -13.18
N THR A 61 -14.95 21.36 -12.41
CA THR A 61 -14.38 22.70 -12.63
C THR A 61 -13.15 22.67 -13.51
N GLY A 62 -12.51 21.51 -13.68
CA GLY A 62 -11.20 21.38 -14.32
C GLY A 62 -10.09 22.10 -13.52
N ASN A 63 -10.32 22.40 -12.25
CA ASN A 63 -9.38 23.17 -11.44
C ASN A 63 -9.30 22.63 -10.01
N SER A 64 -8.07 22.51 -9.52
CA SER A 64 -7.75 22.11 -8.14
C SER A 64 -7.15 23.28 -7.37
N SER A 65 -6.97 23.10 -6.06
CA SER A 65 -6.19 24.05 -5.25
C SER A 65 -4.72 24.18 -5.70
N TYR A 66 -4.22 23.23 -6.50
CA TYR A 66 -2.86 23.19 -7.02
C TYR A 66 -2.75 23.66 -8.48
N GLY A 67 -3.85 24.16 -9.05
CA GLY A 67 -3.92 24.63 -10.43
C GLY A 67 -4.85 23.79 -11.32
N PRO A 68 -4.86 24.07 -12.63
CA PRO A 68 -5.74 23.42 -13.58
C PRO A 68 -5.44 21.92 -13.67
N MET A 69 -6.50 21.13 -13.82
CA MET A 69 -6.45 19.69 -14.00
C MET A 69 -7.09 19.34 -15.34
N ASP A 70 -6.35 18.68 -16.22
CA ASP A 70 -6.92 18.17 -17.47
C ASP A 70 -7.68 16.87 -17.21
N THR A 71 -8.95 17.01 -16.90
CA THR A 71 -9.88 15.92 -16.60
C THR A 71 -10.33 15.16 -17.85
N SER A 72 -10.05 15.72 -19.04
CA SER A 72 -10.45 15.18 -20.34
C SER A 72 -9.44 14.18 -20.91
N SER A 73 -8.15 14.35 -20.59
CA SER A 73 -7.10 13.43 -20.99
C SER A 73 -6.58 12.55 -19.84
N THR A 74 -6.81 12.94 -18.59
CA THR A 74 -6.28 12.23 -17.41
C THR A 74 -7.32 11.33 -16.78
N SER A 75 -7.09 10.02 -16.84
CA SER A 75 -7.87 9.01 -16.13
C SER A 75 -7.13 8.56 -14.87
N PHE A 76 -7.85 8.23 -13.80
CA PHE A 76 -7.23 7.75 -12.56
C PHE A 76 -8.18 6.89 -11.73
N SER A 77 -7.62 6.18 -10.76
CA SER A 77 -8.36 5.41 -9.77
C SER A 77 -7.74 5.62 -8.39
N MET A 78 -8.57 5.61 -7.36
CA MET A 78 -8.15 5.76 -5.97
C MET A 78 -8.87 4.73 -5.11
N GLY A 79 -8.10 4.03 -4.29
CA GLY A 79 -8.60 3.08 -3.29
C GLY A 79 -7.97 3.35 -1.94
N LEU A 80 -8.76 3.23 -0.87
CA LEU A 80 -8.29 3.30 0.50
C LEU A 80 -8.61 1.97 1.20
N PHE A 81 -7.56 1.33 1.70
CA PHE A 81 -7.62 0.00 2.29
C PHE A 81 -7.17 0.05 3.75
N SER A 82 -7.77 -0.83 4.55
CA SER A 82 -7.33 -1.11 5.91
C SER A 82 -6.79 -2.53 5.97
N VAL A 83 -5.72 -2.77 6.71
CA VAL A 83 -5.22 -4.13 6.97
C VAL A 83 -6.16 -4.93 7.87
N ASN A 84 -7.17 -4.28 8.46
CA ASN A 84 -8.14 -4.87 9.37
C ASN A 84 -9.53 -5.07 8.74
N GLU A 85 -9.67 -4.87 7.42
CA GLU A 85 -10.92 -5.09 6.68
C GLU A 85 -10.60 -5.73 5.32
N ASP A 86 -11.46 -6.64 4.86
CA ASP A 86 -11.29 -7.32 3.58
C ASP A 86 -11.66 -6.43 2.39
N GLU A 87 -12.58 -5.48 2.60
CA GLU A 87 -13.09 -4.57 1.58
C GLU A 87 -12.48 -3.17 1.68
N PRO A 88 -12.30 -2.45 0.56
CA PRO A 88 -11.84 -1.07 0.59
C PRO A 88 -12.86 -0.15 1.27
N MET A 89 -12.37 0.72 2.15
CA MET A 89 -13.21 1.75 2.81
C MET A 89 -13.67 2.84 1.82
N PHE A 90 -12.95 3.00 0.71
CA PHE A 90 -13.27 3.96 -0.34
C PHE A 90 -12.67 3.49 -1.67
N THR A 91 -13.46 3.59 -2.74
CA THR A 91 -13.03 3.33 -4.11
C THR A 91 -13.62 4.39 -5.03
N TYR A 92 -12.81 4.92 -5.93
CA TYR A 92 -13.23 5.90 -6.93
C TYR A 92 -12.47 5.69 -8.24
N HIS A 93 -13.21 5.77 -9.36
CA HIS A 93 -12.66 5.66 -10.70
C HIS A 93 -13.11 6.85 -11.53
N HIS A 94 -12.16 7.48 -12.23
CA HIS A 94 -12.44 8.54 -13.20
C HIS A 94 -11.90 8.12 -14.56
N ALA A 95 -12.82 7.96 -15.51
CA ALA A 95 -12.50 7.78 -16.92
C ALA A 95 -12.56 9.13 -17.62
N ALA A 96 -11.44 9.54 -18.20
CA ALA A 96 -11.36 10.77 -18.97
C ALA A 96 -12.16 10.62 -20.28
N SER A 97 -12.79 11.71 -20.75
CA SER A 97 -13.58 11.67 -21.97
C SER A 97 -12.76 11.29 -23.21
N GLY A 98 -11.47 11.62 -23.24
CA GLY A 98 -10.54 11.22 -24.29
C GLY A 98 -10.30 9.72 -24.38
N LEU A 99 -10.53 8.96 -23.30
CA LEU A 99 -10.44 7.50 -23.30
C LEU A 99 -11.53 6.86 -24.16
N ALA A 100 -12.65 7.56 -24.38
CA ALA A 100 -13.80 7.05 -25.12
C ALA A 100 -13.47 6.61 -26.56
N ASN A 101 -12.42 7.20 -27.13
CA ASN A 101 -11.97 6.97 -28.50
C ASN A 101 -10.68 6.14 -28.57
N SER A 102 -10.20 5.60 -27.44
CA SER A 102 -9.02 4.74 -27.46
C SER A 102 -9.32 3.46 -28.24
N THR A 103 -8.35 2.97 -29.01
CA THR A 103 -8.44 1.71 -29.79
C THR A 103 -7.63 0.58 -29.15
N GLU A 104 -6.84 0.89 -28.13
CA GLU A 104 -5.96 -0.04 -27.42
C GLU A 104 -6.09 0.14 -25.91
N GLY A 105 -5.90 -0.95 -25.16
CA GLY A 105 -5.98 -0.94 -23.70
C GLY A 105 -7.41 -0.91 -23.16
N VAL A 106 -7.62 -0.20 -22.05
CA VAL A 106 -8.91 -0.12 -21.35
C VAL A 106 -9.82 0.85 -22.09
N MET A 107 -10.94 0.34 -22.61
CA MET A 107 -11.89 1.13 -23.39
C MET A 107 -13.09 1.51 -22.52
N ASN A 108 -13.35 2.81 -22.38
CA ASN A 108 -14.52 3.44 -21.76
C ASN A 108 -14.78 3.17 -20.27
N ASN A 109 -14.43 2.01 -19.75
CA ASN A 109 -14.78 1.58 -18.41
C ASN A 109 -13.53 1.31 -17.58
N ILE A 110 -13.28 2.19 -16.60
CA ILE A 110 -12.24 2.01 -15.60
C ILE A 110 -12.91 1.49 -14.33
N ASP A 111 -12.35 0.43 -13.79
CA ASP A 111 -12.80 -0.25 -12.58
C ASP A 111 -11.61 -0.72 -11.73
N SER A 112 -11.90 -1.42 -10.63
CA SER A 112 -10.89 -1.97 -9.71
C SER A 112 -9.97 -3.02 -10.35
N ASN A 113 -10.32 -3.55 -11.53
CA ASN A 113 -9.52 -4.56 -12.23
C ASN A 113 -8.70 -3.94 -13.38
N THR A 114 -8.78 -2.63 -13.56
CA THR A 114 -8.03 -1.91 -14.58
C THR A 114 -6.52 -1.99 -14.32
N VAL A 115 -5.77 -2.44 -15.32
CA VAL A 115 -4.31 -2.60 -15.25
C VAL A 115 -3.61 -1.27 -15.52
N TRP A 116 -2.84 -0.80 -14.53
CA TRP A 116 -2.07 0.45 -14.61
C TRP A 116 -0.57 0.19 -14.78
N ARG A 117 0.10 1.05 -15.55
CA ARG A 117 1.57 1.10 -15.58
C ARG A 117 2.05 1.86 -14.35
N ILE A 118 2.65 1.15 -13.41
CA ILE A 118 3.07 1.71 -12.10
C ILE A 118 4.54 2.18 -12.04
N GLY A 119 5.33 1.93 -13.10
CA GLY A 119 6.68 2.47 -13.25
C GLY A 119 7.58 2.24 -12.04
N SER A 120 8.14 3.32 -11.48
CA SER A 120 9.07 3.25 -10.33
C SER A 120 8.47 2.65 -9.05
N VAL A 121 7.14 2.60 -8.91
CA VAL A 121 6.50 1.92 -7.76
C VAL A 121 6.85 0.43 -7.73
N TRP A 122 7.16 -0.18 -8.88
CA TRP A 122 7.60 -1.58 -8.96
C TRP A 122 8.89 -1.87 -8.16
N LYS A 123 9.68 -0.85 -7.83
CA LYS A 123 10.86 -1.00 -6.98
C LYS A 123 10.52 -1.56 -5.59
N PHE A 124 9.34 -1.23 -5.04
CA PHE A 124 8.91 -1.81 -3.77
C PHE A 124 8.79 -3.34 -3.84
N VAL A 125 8.17 -3.85 -4.91
CA VAL A 125 8.07 -5.29 -5.17
C VAL A 125 9.44 -5.92 -5.36
N THR A 126 10.33 -5.23 -6.09
CA THR A 126 11.70 -5.71 -6.34
C THR A 126 12.50 -5.84 -5.04
N VAL A 127 12.45 -4.83 -4.16
CA VAL A 127 13.12 -4.87 -2.86
C VAL A 127 12.52 -5.95 -1.96
N HIS A 128 11.19 -6.04 -1.91
CA HIS A 128 10.52 -7.07 -1.11
C HIS A 128 10.91 -8.49 -1.55
N SER A 129 10.95 -8.73 -2.86
CA SER A 129 11.33 -10.04 -3.42
C SER A 129 12.81 -10.38 -3.23
N ALA A 130 13.67 -9.38 -3.03
CA ALA A 130 15.10 -9.60 -2.78
C ALA A 130 15.43 -9.90 -1.31
N ILE A 131 14.51 -9.58 -0.39
CA ILE A 131 14.68 -9.77 1.07
C ILE A 131 13.99 -11.06 1.55
N LEU A 132 13.00 -11.55 0.80
CA LEU A 132 12.39 -12.87 1.00
C LEU A 132 13.24 -13.98 0.38
#